data_AF-A0A935MEH5-F1
#
_entry.id   AF-A0A935MEH5-F1
#
_cell.length_a   1.000
_cell.length_b   1.000
_cell.length_c   1.000
_cell.angle_alpha   90.00
_cell.angle_beta   90.00
_cell.angle_gamma   90.00
#
_symmetry.space_group_name_H-M   'P 1'
#
loop_
_entity.id
_entity.type
_entity.pdbx_description
1 polymer ?
#
loop_
_entity_poly.entity_id
_entity_poly.type
_entity_poly.pdbx_seq_one_letter_code
_entity_poly.pdbx_strand_id
1 'polypeptide(L)'
;MKAISLDNVHKGQSGVVLLEALIAIFIFSVGILGLVGALSASVTNASEAQYRTEAAFLADALIAELRVASPTTRASDYASPSGAGFVAWKNRVTAGINALPGAGNTANLPTVVFSGTGNRNVLATIRWQAKNSSTTRQYIVETALE
;
A
#
# COMPACT_ATOMS: atom_id res chain seq x y z
N MET A 1 -5.23 -67.33 -55.95
CA MET A 1 -4.77 -65.93 -55.77
C MET A 1 -5.50 -65.35 -54.57
N LYS A 2 -4.76 -64.81 -53.59
CA LYS A 2 -5.19 -64.55 -52.21
C LYS A 2 -5.94 -63.20 -52.13
N ALA A 3 -7.12 -63.18 -51.52
CA ALA A 3 -7.87 -61.95 -51.28
C ALA A 3 -7.11 -61.06 -50.27
N ILE A 4 -6.92 -59.80 -50.61
CA ILE A 4 -6.38 -58.76 -49.72
C ILE A 4 -7.46 -58.47 -48.67
N SER A 5 -7.18 -58.83 -47.42
CA SER A 5 -8.03 -58.48 -46.28
C SER A 5 -7.87 -56.98 -46.02
N LEU A 6 -8.96 -56.22 -46.15
CA LEU A 6 -8.98 -54.80 -45.79
C LEU A 6 -9.08 -54.72 -44.27
N ASP A 7 -8.00 -54.34 -43.62
CA ASP A 7 -7.98 -54.08 -42.19
C ASP A 7 -9.01 -52.99 -41.86
N ASN A 8 -9.94 -53.37 -40.99
CA ASN A 8 -11.04 -52.53 -40.54
C ASN A 8 -10.47 -51.41 -39.65
N VAL A 9 -10.30 -50.20 -40.20
CA VAL A 9 -9.86 -49.02 -39.44
C VAL A 9 -10.91 -48.72 -38.37
N HIS A 10 -10.56 -48.98 -37.11
CA HIS A 10 -11.39 -48.71 -35.95
C HIS A 10 -11.78 -47.23 -35.88
N LYS A 11 -13.00 -46.90 -36.33
CA LYS A 11 -13.66 -45.63 -36.03
C LYS A 11 -14.11 -45.66 -34.57
N GLY A 12 -13.27 -45.16 -33.66
CA GLY A 12 -13.52 -45.28 -32.23
C GLY A 12 -13.23 -44.05 -31.37
N GLN A 13 -13.05 -42.84 -31.92
CA GLN A 13 -12.56 -41.71 -31.10
C GLN A 13 -13.22 -40.34 -31.36
N SER A 14 -14.50 -40.31 -31.78
CA SER A 14 -15.18 -39.03 -32.07
C SER A 14 -15.97 -38.42 -30.90
N GLY A 15 -16.05 -39.08 -29.74
CA GLY A 15 -16.87 -38.63 -28.59
C GLY A 15 -16.09 -38.05 -27.40
N VAL A 16 -14.82 -38.44 -27.20
CA VAL A 16 -14.01 -38.02 -26.05
C VAL A 16 -13.40 -36.63 -26.22
N VAL A 17 -13.17 -36.18 -27.45
CA VAL A 17 -12.49 -34.91 -27.76
C VAL A 17 -13.21 -33.69 -27.18
N LEU A 18 -14.55 -33.67 -27.21
CA LEU A 18 -15.33 -32.56 -26.67
C LEU A 18 -15.24 -32.50 -25.13
N LEU A 19 -15.24 -33.66 -24.47
CA LEU A 19 -15.08 -33.76 -23.03
C LEU A 19 -13.66 -33.35 -22.60
N GLU A 20 -12.65 -33.77 -23.36
CA GLU A 20 -11.25 -33.41 -23.14
C GLU A 20 -11.03 -31.89 -23.28
N ALA A 21 -11.60 -31.27 -24.32
CA ALA A 21 -11.56 -29.82 -24.49
C ALA A 21 -12.29 -29.08 -23.36
N LEU A 22 -13.44 -29.59 -22.91
CA LEU A 22 -14.18 -29.00 -21.79
C LEU A 22 -13.37 -29.05 -20.49
N ILE A 23 -12.74 -30.19 -20.19
CA ILE A 23 -11.89 -30.35 -19.00
C ILE A 23 -10.66 -29.45 -19.09
N ALA A 24 -10.02 -29.36 -20.27
CA ALA A 24 -8.89 -28.46 -20.48
C ALA A 24 -9.27 -26.99 -20.24
N ILE A 25 -10.39 -26.52 -20.79
CA ILE A 25 -10.89 -25.16 -20.57
C ILE A 25 -11.26 -24.95 -19.10
N PHE A 26 -11.86 -25.94 -18.44
CA PHE A 26 -12.21 -25.85 -17.02
C PHE A 26 -10.98 -25.69 -16.13
N ILE A 27 -9.98 -26.57 -16.28
CA ILE A 27 -8.73 -26.49 -15.52
C ILE A 27 -8.00 -25.18 -15.82
N PHE A 28 -7.94 -24.77 -17.09
CA PHE A 28 -7.31 -23.53 -17.50
C PHE A 28 -8.00 -22.30 -16.90
N SER A 29 -9.34 -22.31 -16.85
CA SER A 29 -10.12 -21.22 -16.23
C SER A 29 -9.85 -21.10 -14.73
N VAL A 30 -9.74 -22.24 -14.02
CA VAL A 30 -9.33 -22.25 -12.60
C VAL A 30 -7.91 -21.71 -12.43
N GLY A 31 -6.99 -22.06 -13.34
CA GLY A 31 -5.62 -21.54 -13.37
C GLY A 31 -5.57 -20.01 -13.51
N ILE A 32 -6.37 -19.44 -14.42
CA ILE A 32 -6.45 -17.99 -14.62
C ILE A 32 -6.99 -17.29 -13.35
N LEU A 33 -8.02 -17.85 -12.72
CA LEU A 33 -8.56 -17.30 -11.46
C LEU A 33 -7.49 -17.26 -10.36
N GLY A 34 -6.69 -18.32 -10.24
CA GLY A 34 -5.56 -18.37 -9.32
C GLY A 34 -4.52 -17.28 -9.60
N LEU A 35 -4.18 -17.08 -10.87
CA LEU A 35 -3.24 -16.02 -11.29
C LEU A 35 -3.78 -14.61 -11.00
N VAL A 36 -5.06 -14.35 -11.30
CA VAL A 36 -5.69 -13.05 -11.02
C VAL A 36 -5.71 -12.76 -9.52
N GLY A 37 -5.97 -13.77 -8.68
CA GLY A 37 -5.88 -13.65 -7.23
C GLY A 37 -4.47 -13.25 -6.77
N ALA A 38 -3.44 -13.91 -7.28
CA ALA A 38 -2.05 -13.58 -6.97
C ALA A 38 -1.64 -12.19 -7.44
N LEU A 39 -2.08 -11.78 -8.64
CA LEU A 39 -1.84 -10.44 -9.18
C LEU A 39 -2.51 -9.36 -8.32
N SER A 40 -3.76 -9.58 -7.91
CA SER A 40 -4.50 -8.67 -7.03
C SER A 40 -3.78 -8.44 -5.69
N ALA A 41 -3.32 -9.53 -5.06
CA ALA A 41 -2.54 -9.46 -3.83
C ALA A 41 -1.21 -8.72 -4.02
N SER A 42 -0.52 -8.97 -5.14
CA SER A 42 0.75 -8.31 -5.46
C SER A 42 0.60 -6.81 -5.65
N VAL A 43 -0.45 -6.36 -6.36
CA VAL A 43 -0.75 -4.94 -6.53
C VAL A 43 -1.06 -4.27 -5.19
N THR A 44 -1.84 -4.92 -4.33
CA THR A 44 -2.15 -4.39 -2.99
C THR A 44 -0.89 -4.25 -2.14
N ASN A 45 -0.01 -5.25 -2.15
CA ASN A 45 1.27 -5.21 -1.43
C ASN A 45 2.19 -4.08 -1.95
N ALA A 46 2.22 -3.87 -3.26
CA ALA A 46 2.98 -2.77 -3.87
C ALA A 46 2.45 -1.40 -3.43
N SER A 47 1.13 -1.21 -3.44
CA SER A 47 0.50 0.03 -2.95
C SER A 47 0.78 0.29 -1.47
N GLU A 48 0.72 -0.74 -0.62
CA GLU A 48 1.06 -0.60 0.80
C GLU A 48 2.53 -0.26 1.03
N ALA A 49 3.45 -0.82 0.23
CA ALA A 49 4.85 -0.42 0.27
C ALA A 49 5.03 1.04 -0.16
N GLN A 50 4.34 1.46 -1.23
CA GLN A 50 4.36 2.85 -1.69
C GLN A 50 3.87 3.82 -0.60
N TYR A 51 2.77 3.53 0.08
CA TYR A 51 2.27 4.38 1.17
C TYR A 51 3.26 4.49 2.34
N ARG A 52 3.98 3.41 2.67
CA ARG A 52 5.04 3.45 3.69
C ARG A 52 6.22 4.32 3.26
N THR A 53 6.65 4.22 2.00
CA THR A 53 7.71 5.08 1.45
C THR A 53 7.31 6.55 1.49
N GLU A 54 6.06 6.84 1.12
CA GLU A 54 5.55 8.22 1.13
C GLU A 54 5.43 8.79 2.54
N ALA A 55 4.95 7.98 3.49
CA ALA A 55 4.93 8.37 4.89
C ALA A 55 6.34 8.65 5.43
N ALA A 56 7.33 7.83 5.07
CA ALA A 56 8.72 8.05 5.44
C ALA A 56 9.26 9.36 4.84
N PHE A 57 9.02 9.60 3.54
CA PHE A 57 9.43 10.84 2.89
C PHE A 57 8.82 12.09 3.55
N LEU A 58 7.52 12.07 3.85
CA LEU A 58 6.83 13.17 4.54
C LEU A 58 7.33 13.39 5.97
N ALA A 59 7.71 12.31 6.67
CA ALA A 59 8.30 12.38 7.99
C ALA A 59 9.72 12.96 7.94
N ASP A 60 10.56 12.50 7.01
CA ASP A 60 11.93 13.00 6.84
C ASP A 60 11.95 14.47 6.44
N ALA A 61 11.03 14.89 5.57
CA ALA A 61 10.83 16.30 5.22
C ALA A 61 10.45 17.15 6.44
N LEU A 62 9.55 16.67 7.30
CA LEU A 62 9.22 17.33 8.56
C LEU A 62 10.45 17.45 9.45
N ILE A 63 11.20 16.37 9.66
CA ILE A 63 12.38 16.42 10.53
C ILE A 63 13.42 17.40 9.97
N ALA A 64 13.60 17.45 8.64
CA ALA A 64 14.49 18.43 8.01
C ALA A 64 14.05 19.87 8.29
N GLU A 65 12.74 20.17 8.18
CA GLU A 65 12.20 21.48 8.55
C GLU A 65 12.42 21.82 10.03
N LEU A 66 12.24 20.85 10.92
CA LEU A 66 12.45 21.03 12.36
C LEU A 66 13.90 21.33 12.75
N ARG A 67 14.86 20.78 12.00
CA ARG A 67 16.30 21.06 12.20
C ARG A 67 16.66 22.50 11.82
N VAL A 68 15.99 23.05 10.81
CA VAL A 68 16.20 24.44 10.37
C VAL A 68 15.40 25.43 11.25
N ALA A 69 14.27 25.00 11.81
CA ALA A 69 13.45 25.82 12.69
C ALA A 69 14.18 26.19 13.99
N SER A 70 13.92 27.41 14.48
CA SER A 70 14.52 27.91 15.73
C SER A 70 14.20 26.99 16.91
N PRO A 71 15.21 26.60 17.73
CA PRO A 71 15.01 25.78 18.93
C PRO A 71 13.93 26.32 19.88
N THR A 72 13.79 27.65 19.96
CA THR A 72 12.87 28.29 20.91
C THR A 72 11.41 28.30 20.44
N THR A 73 11.16 28.24 19.13
CA THR A 73 9.80 28.39 18.56
C THR A 73 9.31 27.14 17.82
N ARG A 74 10.20 26.18 17.50
CA ARG A 74 9.84 24.97 16.75
C ARG A 74 8.68 24.19 17.39
N ALA A 75 8.64 24.10 18.71
CA ALA A 75 7.57 23.39 19.40
C ALA A 75 6.23 24.12 19.27
N SER A 76 6.19 25.44 19.41
CA SER A 76 4.94 26.20 19.23
C SER A 76 4.43 26.18 17.79
N ASP A 77 5.32 26.05 16.81
CA ASP A 77 4.97 26.11 15.39
C ASP A 77 4.67 24.73 14.77
N TYR A 78 5.30 23.67 15.25
CA TYR A 78 5.16 22.33 14.69
C TYR A 78 4.50 21.31 15.62
N ALA A 79 4.18 21.65 16.87
CA ALA A 79 3.40 20.73 17.69
C ALA A 79 1.95 20.62 17.19
N SER A 80 1.45 19.39 17.20
CA SER A 80 0.03 19.11 17.03
C SER A 80 -0.78 19.71 18.20
N PRO A 81 -2.01 20.22 17.98
CA PRO A 81 -2.82 20.11 16.75
C PRO A 81 -2.83 21.38 15.87
N SER A 82 -2.18 22.46 16.27
CA SER A 82 -2.53 23.80 15.76
C SER A 82 -1.36 24.69 15.32
N GLY A 83 -0.11 24.29 15.50
CA GLY A 83 1.03 25.09 15.02
C GLY A 83 0.95 25.35 13.51
N ALA A 84 1.39 26.52 13.04
CA ALA A 84 1.22 26.90 11.63
C ALA A 84 2.05 25.99 10.70
N GLY A 85 3.30 25.70 11.08
CA GLY A 85 4.16 24.71 10.45
C GLY A 85 3.55 23.30 10.49
N PHE A 86 2.96 22.91 11.61
CA PHE A 86 2.22 21.64 11.72
C PHE A 86 1.03 21.59 10.76
N VAL A 87 0.22 22.64 10.67
CA VAL A 87 -0.95 22.68 9.79
C VAL A 87 -0.53 22.59 8.33
N ALA A 88 0.53 23.30 7.93
CA ALA A 88 1.08 23.22 6.57
C ALA A 88 1.60 21.80 6.25
N TRP A 89 2.32 21.18 7.18
CA TRP A 89 2.78 19.79 7.04
C TRP A 89 1.62 18.80 7.00
N LYS A 90 0.66 18.89 7.92
CA LYS A 90 -0.57 18.08 7.94
C LYS A 90 -1.30 18.16 6.61
N ASN A 91 -1.44 19.36 6.03
CA ASN A 91 -2.10 19.53 4.73
C ASN A 91 -1.36 18.79 3.61
N ARG A 92 -0.02 18.70 3.65
CA ARG A 92 0.75 17.85 2.71
C ARG A 92 0.42 16.37 2.89
N VAL A 93 0.33 15.90 4.14
CA VAL A 93 -0.03 14.52 4.49
C VAL A 93 -1.46 14.18 4.06
N THR A 94 -2.42 15.10 4.20
CA THR A 94 -3.85 14.82 3.96
C THR A 94 -4.35 15.21 2.58
N ALA A 95 -3.72 16.18 1.91
CA ALA A 95 -4.21 16.78 0.67
C ALA A 95 -3.08 17.23 -0.30
N GLY A 96 -1.81 16.92 -0.02
CA GLY A 96 -0.70 17.20 -0.93
C GLY A 96 -0.64 16.24 -2.12
N ILE A 97 0.35 16.44 -2.99
CA ILE A 97 0.65 15.55 -4.13
C ILE A 97 0.88 14.11 -3.65
N ASN A 98 1.46 14.01 -2.47
CA ASN A 98 1.87 12.79 -1.79
C ASN A 98 0.89 12.41 -0.65
N ALA A 99 -0.36 12.88 -0.74
CA ALA A 99 -1.36 12.64 0.30
C ALA A 99 -1.59 11.15 0.51
N LEU A 100 -1.65 10.77 1.78
CA LEU A 100 -1.92 9.40 2.16
C LEU A 100 -3.44 9.15 2.23
N PRO A 101 -3.92 7.99 1.73
CA PRO A 101 -5.35 7.69 1.74
C PRO A 101 -5.87 7.62 3.19
N GLY A 102 -7.03 8.21 3.45
CA GLY A 102 -7.66 8.16 4.78
C GLY A 102 -6.95 8.94 5.90
N ALA A 103 -5.85 9.65 5.62
CA ALA A 103 -5.14 10.47 6.60
C ALA A 103 -5.94 11.72 7.04
N GLY A 104 -6.87 12.19 6.21
CA GLY A 104 -7.77 13.31 6.52
C GLY A 104 -8.91 12.94 7.49
N ASN A 105 -9.12 11.66 7.80
CA ASN A 105 -10.11 11.25 8.79
C ASN A 105 -9.69 11.76 10.17
N THR A 106 -10.64 12.28 10.96
CA THR A 106 -10.35 12.86 12.29
C THR A 106 -9.58 11.91 13.21
N ALA A 107 -9.85 10.60 13.14
CA ALA A 107 -9.16 9.57 13.91
C ALA A 107 -7.73 9.24 13.41
N ASN A 108 -7.40 9.61 12.17
CA ASN A 108 -6.13 9.30 11.51
C ASN A 108 -5.26 10.54 11.29
N LEU A 109 -5.64 11.70 11.85
CA LEU A 109 -4.83 12.91 11.70
C LEU A 109 -3.41 12.67 12.22
N PRO A 110 -2.39 13.16 11.51
CA PRO A 110 -1.01 13.00 11.93
C PRO A 110 -0.75 13.82 13.20
N THR A 111 0.22 13.40 13.99
CA THR A 111 0.59 14.05 15.26
C THR A 111 2.08 14.29 15.31
N VAL A 112 2.49 15.41 15.92
CA VAL A 112 3.88 15.76 16.19
C VAL A 112 3.94 16.21 17.64
N VAL A 113 4.72 15.49 18.46
CA VAL A 113 4.83 15.70 19.90
C VAL A 113 6.29 15.98 20.23
N PHE A 114 6.54 17.05 20.97
CA PHE A 114 7.87 17.41 21.47
C PHE A 114 8.02 16.96 22.92
N SER A 115 9.22 16.53 23.31
CA SER A 115 9.53 16.14 24.67
C SER A 115 11.00 16.44 25.03
N GLY A 116 11.34 16.23 26.30
CA GLY A 116 12.68 16.52 26.83
C GLY A 116 12.96 18.00 27.07
N THR A 117 14.08 18.29 27.72
CA THR A 117 14.50 19.67 28.01
C THR A 117 14.78 20.43 26.72
N GLY A 118 14.13 21.58 26.56
CA GLY A 118 14.28 22.42 25.37
C GLY A 118 13.59 21.87 24.11
N ASN A 119 12.62 20.96 24.25
CA ASN A 119 11.86 20.40 23.12
C ASN A 119 12.75 19.78 22.05
N ARG A 120 13.75 19.01 22.49
CA ARG A 120 14.76 18.41 21.60
C ARG A 120 14.32 17.05 21.08
N ASN A 121 13.45 16.33 21.77
CA ASN A 121 12.95 15.05 21.28
C ASN A 121 11.63 15.27 20.54
N VAL A 122 11.47 14.61 19.39
CA VAL A 122 10.28 14.71 18.55
C VAL A 122 9.78 13.33 18.20
N LEU A 123 8.50 13.09 18.45
CA LEU A 123 7.75 11.92 18.00
C LEU A 123 6.71 12.37 16.99
N ALA A 124 6.90 12.00 15.72
CA ALA A 124 5.94 12.23 14.66
C ALA A 124 5.24 10.91 14.31
N THR A 125 3.92 10.95 14.22
CA THR A 125 3.09 9.80 13.81
C THR A 125 2.24 10.19 12.62
N ILE A 126 2.36 9.42 11.55
CA ILE A 126 1.56 9.53 10.35
C ILE A 126 0.66 8.31 10.27
N ARG A 127 -0.63 8.48 9.97
CA ARG A 127 -1.58 7.38 9.84
C ARG A 127 -2.29 7.44 8.50
N TRP A 128 -2.58 6.28 7.94
CA TRP A 128 -3.31 6.14 6.68
C TRP A 128 -4.19 4.89 6.70
N GLN A 129 -5.16 4.85 5.80
CA GLN A 129 -6.11 3.77 5.65
C GLN A 129 -6.49 3.67 4.17
N ALA A 130 -6.25 2.50 3.57
CA ALA A 130 -6.66 2.25 2.19
C ALA A 130 -8.18 2.44 2.04
N LYS A 131 -8.62 2.92 0.87
CA LYS A 131 -10.02 3.32 0.61
C LYS A 131 -11.05 2.20 0.87
N ASN A 132 -10.64 0.94 0.78
CA ASN A 132 -11.47 -0.26 0.97
C ASN A 132 -11.16 -1.04 2.26
N SER A 133 -10.29 -0.51 3.14
CA SER A 133 -9.91 -1.15 4.39
C SER A 133 -10.43 -0.32 5.57
N SER A 134 -10.90 -0.95 6.64
CA SER A 134 -11.21 -0.29 7.92
C SER A 134 -10.02 -0.25 8.87
N THR A 135 -8.95 -0.95 8.53
CA THR A 135 -7.77 -1.03 9.37
C THR A 135 -6.93 0.24 9.15
N THR A 136 -6.44 0.84 10.22
CA THR A 136 -5.50 1.98 10.15
C THR A 136 -4.06 1.47 10.16
N ARG A 137 -3.21 2.03 9.31
CA ARG A 137 -1.75 1.85 9.32
C ARG A 137 -1.07 3.08 9.88
N GLN A 138 0.13 2.91 10.39
CA GLN A 138 0.90 4.00 10.98
C GLN A 138 2.39 3.89 10.65
N TYR A 139 3.03 5.06 10.56
CA TYR A 139 4.47 5.23 10.51
C TYR A 139 4.86 6.20 11.63
N ILE A 140 5.81 5.79 12.45
CA ILE A 140 6.27 6.54 13.62
C ILE A 140 7.76 6.80 13.46
N VAL A 141 8.17 8.06 13.60
CA VAL A 141 9.58 8.43 13.71
C VAL A 141 9.79 9.14 15.05
N GLU A 142 10.83 8.71 15.75
CA GLU A 142 11.33 9.38 16.94
C GLU A 142 12.76 9.85 16.68
N THR A 143 13.04 11.12 16.96
CA THR A 143 14.37 11.69 16.72
C THR A 143 14.70 12.76 17.75
N ALA A 144 15.99 12.88 18.04
CA ALA A 144 16.52 14.00 18.80
C ALA A 144 17.05 15.07 17.83
N LEU A 145 16.62 16.30 18.04
CA LEU A 145 17.12 17.50 17.37
C LEU A 145 18.32 18.04 18.14
N GLU A 146 19.29 18.57 17.40
CA GLU A 146 20.45 19.24 17.97
C GLU A 146 20.05 20.52 18.71
#